data_AF-A0A2D7BS60-F1
#
_entry.id   AF-A0A2D7BS60-F1
#
_cell.length_a   1.000
_cell.length_b   1.000
_cell.length_c   1.000
_cell.angle_alpha   90.00
_cell.angle_beta   90.00
_cell.angle_gamma   90.00
#
_symmetry.space_group_name_H-M   'P 1'
#
loop_
_entity.id
_entity.type
_entity.pdbx_description
1 polymer ?
#
loop_
_entity_poly.entity_id
_entity_poly.type
_entity_poly.pdbx_seq_one_letter_code
_entity_poly.pdbx_strand_id
1 'polypeptide(L)'
;MNIIKKIFTYYNNENILNSIRSGILEWDNLSNNFYLLDSNEHDLNNLHNIEVQKDALLSNTIAFANNKPANNALLWGARGTGKSSLVLSVFKEVSNKKDLLLLELKTNQIRYLSFILRKLKKSNRKSIIFCDDFSFSLENENFI
;
A
#
# COMPACT_ATOMS: atom_id res chain seq x y z
N MET A 1 -10.42 10.92 -24.94
CA MET A 1 -11.21 9.68 -24.81
C MET A 1 -10.69 8.79 -23.66
N ASN A 2 -10.45 9.34 -22.46
CA ASN A 2 -9.90 8.58 -21.30
C ASN A 2 -10.60 8.86 -19.96
N ILE A 3 -11.53 9.83 -19.90
CA ILE A 3 -12.27 10.15 -18.66
C ILE A 3 -13.38 9.13 -18.40
N ILE A 4 -14.03 8.63 -19.47
CA ILE A 4 -15.16 7.68 -19.36
C ILE A 4 -14.70 6.29 -18.86
N LYS A 5 -13.48 5.84 -19.18
CA LYS A 5 -12.91 4.60 -18.60
C LYS A 5 -12.69 4.73 -17.08
N LYS A 6 -12.27 5.91 -16.61
CA LYS A 6 -12.01 6.19 -15.19
C LYS A 6 -13.29 6.16 -14.34
N ILE A 7 -14.43 6.56 -14.94
CA ILE A 7 -15.75 6.54 -14.28
C ILE A 7 -16.34 5.13 -14.24
N PHE A 8 -16.06 4.27 -15.23
CA PHE A 8 -16.58 2.90 -15.23
C PHE A 8 -15.91 1.96 -14.22
N THR A 9 -14.62 2.15 -13.90
CA THR A 9 -13.98 1.42 -12.78
C THR A 9 -14.56 1.83 -11.42
N TYR A 10 -15.23 2.98 -11.34
CA TYR A 10 -15.88 3.54 -10.14
C TYR A 10 -17.22 2.86 -9.82
N TYR A 11 -17.86 2.18 -10.79
CA TYR A 11 -19.17 1.57 -10.61
C TYR A 11 -19.07 0.04 -10.57
N ASN A 12 -19.38 -0.52 -9.40
CA ASN A 12 -19.68 -1.93 -9.15
C ASN A 12 -18.51 -2.93 -9.18
N ASN A 13 -17.68 -2.87 -8.15
CA ASN A 13 -17.16 -4.11 -7.57
C ASN A 13 -17.33 -4.06 -6.05
N GLU A 14 -18.50 -4.49 -5.57
CA GLU A 14 -18.76 -4.69 -4.14
C GLU A 14 -17.77 -5.67 -3.48
N ASN A 15 -16.86 -6.29 -4.25
CA ASN A 15 -15.80 -7.12 -3.70
C ASN A 15 -14.51 -7.13 -4.53
N ILE A 16 -13.95 -5.96 -4.85
CA ILE A 16 -12.66 -5.88 -5.58
C ILE A 16 -11.54 -6.67 -4.90
N LEU A 17 -11.58 -6.78 -3.56
CA LEU A 17 -10.63 -7.56 -2.77
C LEU A 17 -10.58 -9.05 -3.17
N ASN A 18 -11.70 -9.60 -3.63
CA ASN A 18 -11.84 -11.01 -3.98
C ASN A 18 -11.72 -11.26 -5.49
N SER A 19 -11.84 -10.21 -6.33
CA SER A 19 -11.78 -10.34 -7.79
C SER A 19 -10.36 -10.26 -8.35
N ILE A 20 -9.40 -9.73 -7.59
CA ILE A 20 -8.00 -9.56 -8.03
C ILE A 20 -7.03 -10.43 -7.24
N ARG A 21 -6.04 -10.99 -7.94
CA ARG A 21 -4.96 -11.78 -7.32
C ARG A 21 -3.97 -10.90 -6.56
N SER A 22 -3.65 -9.73 -7.11
CA SER A 22 -2.75 -8.76 -6.53
C SER A 22 -3.03 -7.39 -7.12
N GLY A 23 -2.70 -6.33 -6.39
CA GLY A 23 -2.88 -4.97 -6.87
C GLY A 23 -2.62 -3.94 -5.78
N ILE A 24 -2.47 -2.70 -6.22
CA ILE A 24 -2.38 -1.54 -5.34
C ILE A 24 -3.78 -0.94 -5.22
N LEU A 25 -4.24 -0.79 -3.99
CA LEU A 25 -5.55 -0.27 -3.66
C LEU A 25 -5.38 1.07 -2.96
N GLU A 26 -6.33 1.97 -3.16
CA GLU A 26 -6.51 3.14 -2.31
C GLU A 26 -7.89 3.06 -1.65
N TRP A 27 -7.99 3.65 -0.46
CA TRP A 27 -9.24 3.80 0.27
C TRP A 27 -9.97 5.08 -0.13
N ASP A 28 -11.25 4.96 -0.49
CA ASP A 28 -12.14 6.12 -0.64
C ASP A 28 -13.06 6.27 0.58
N ASN A 29 -12.97 7.43 1.23
CA ASN A 29 -13.77 7.76 2.40
C ASN A 29 -15.25 8.01 2.07
N LEU A 30 -15.57 8.46 0.84
CA LEU A 30 -16.93 8.81 0.45
C LEU A 30 -17.76 7.56 0.17
N SER A 31 -17.24 6.68 -0.69
CA SER A 31 -17.89 5.39 -1.00
C SER A 31 -17.66 4.32 0.07
N ASN A 32 -16.78 4.58 1.04
CA ASN A 32 -16.30 3.59 2.00
C ASN A 32 -15.78 2.33 1.30
N ASN A 33 -15.12 2.43 0.15
CA ASN A 33 -14.70 1.27 -0.64
C ASN A 33 -13.24 1.37 -1.10
N PHE A 34 -12.72 0.25 -1.58
CA PHE A 34 -11.40 0.17 -2.19
C PHE A 34 -11.52 0.34 -3.70
N TYR A 35 -10.52 0.99 -4.30
CA TYR A 35 -10.39 1.06 -5.74
C TYR A 35 -8.96 0.71 -6.15
N LEU A 36 -8.84 0.09 -7.32
CA LEU A 36 -7.56 -0.31 -7.89
C LEU A 36 -6.86 0.92 -8.48
N LEU A 37 -5.61 1.12 -8.09
CA LEU A 37 -4.72 2.11 -8.71
C LEU A 37 -4.01 1.49 -9.91
N ASP A 38 -3.84 2.30 -10.95
CA ASP A 38 -2.94 1.97 -12.05
C ASP A 38 -1.50 2.00 -11.52
N SER A 39 -0.85 0.83 -11.44
CA SER A 39 0.52 0.73 -10.96
C SER A 39 1.49 1.11 -12.07
N ASN A 40 2.36 2.10 -11.82
CA ASN A 40 3.51 2.35 -12.68
C ASN A 40 4.55 1.21 -12.55
N GLU A 41 5.49 1.14 -13.50
CA GLU A 41 6.59 0.18 -13.41
C GLU A 41 7.62 0.60 -12.35
N HIS A 42 7.73 -0.23 -11.31
CA HIS A 42 8.72 -0.11 -10.24
C HIS A 42 9.60 -1.37 -10.26
N ASP A 43 10.75 -1.28 -10.93
CA ASP A 43 11.76 -2.35 -10.89
C ASP A 43 12.64 -2.18 -9.65
N LEU A 44 12.80 -3.26 -8.88
CA LEU A 44 13.65 -3.31 -7.71
C LEU A 44 15.16 -3.25 -8.07
N ASN A 45 15.52 -3.54 -9.31
CA ASN A 45 16.89 -3.45 -9.79
C ASN A 45 17.33 -2.02 -10.13
N ASN A 46 16.38 -1.09 -10.28
CA ASN A 46 16.66 0.33 -10.52
C ASN A 46 16.99 1.11 -9.23
N LEU A 47 16.96 0.44 -8.08
CA LEU A 47 17.31 1.04 -6.79
C LEU A 47 18.71 0.58 -6.38
N HIS A 48 19.66 1.51 -6.44
CA HIS A 48 21.08 1.26 -6.17
C HIS A 48 21.50 1.88 -4.83
N ASN A 49 22.51 1.28 -4.18
CA ASN A 49 23.12 1.75 -2.92
C ASN A 49 22.20 1.66 -1.69
N ILE A 50 21.17 0.81 -1.74
CA ILE A 50 20.23 0.55 -0.62
C ILE A 50 19.99 -0.95 -0.41
N GLU A 51 20.97 -1.77 -0.73
CA GLU A 51 20.89 -3.24 -0.80
C GLU A 51 20.47 -3.84 0.55
N VAL A 52 21.03 -3.32 1.65
CA VAL A 52 20.68 -3.77 3.02
C VAL A 52 19.19 -3.53 3.32
N GLN A 53 18.67 -2.35 2.99
CA GLN A 53 17.27 -2.00 3.21
C GLN A 53 16.35 -2.79 2.28
N LYS A 54 16.78 -2.99 1.04
CA LYS A 54 16.10 -3.81 0.03
C LYS A 54 15.96 -5.25 0.49
N ASP A 55 17.04 -5.88 0.93
CA ASP A 55 17.03 -7.29 1.35
C ASP A 55 16.23 -7.48 2.64
N ALA A 56 16.34 -6.55 3.59
CA ALA A 56 15.56 -6.58 4.82
C ALA A 56 14.05 -6.46 4.56
N LEU A 57 13.63 -5.50 3.72
CA LEU A 57 12.21 -5.31 3.42
C LEU A 57 11.66 -6.44 2.53
N LEU A 58 12.45 -6.91 1.57
CA LEU A 58 12.07 -8.00 0.67
C LEU A 58 11.88 -9.31 1.43
N SER A 59 12.84 -9.71 2.26
CA SER A 59 12.75 -10.94 3.08
C SER A 59 11.56 -10.91 4.03
N ASN A 60 11.32 -9.76 4.70
CA ASN A 60 10.17 -9.56 5.56
C ASN A 60 8.83 -9.69 4.79
N THR A 61 8.75 -9.09 3.61
CA THR A 61 7.55 -9.14 2.76
C THR A 61 7.28 -10.53 2.22
N ILE A 62 8.33 -11.27 1.83
CA ILE A 62 8.25 -12.68 1.44
C ILE A 62 7.76 -13.54 2.62
N ALA A 63 8.26 -13.30 3.83
CA ALA A 63 7.81 -14.01 5.02
C ALA A 63 6.30 -13.78 5.26
N PHE A 64 5.86 -12.52 5.22
CA PHE A 64 4.45 -12.14 5.35
C PHE A 64 3.56 -12.84 4.31
N ALA A 65 3.95 -12.79 3.04
CA ALA A 65 3.20 -13.41 1.95
C ALA A 65 3.13 -14.94 2.06
N ASN A 66 4.03 -15.56 2.83
CA ASN A 66 4.06 -17.01 3.10
C ASN A 66 3.44 -17.40 4.45
N ASN A 67 2.67 -16.53 5.09
CA ASN A 67 2.10 -16.77 6.43
C ASN A 67 3.17 -17.01 7.53
N LYS A 68 4.40 -16.54 7.32
CA LYS A 68 5.44 -16.58 8.35
C LYS A 68 5.42 -15.28 9.17
N PRO A 69 6.03 -15.27 10.38
CA PRO A 69 6.22 -14.04 11.14
C PRO A 69 6.88 -12.96 10.29
N ALA A 70 6.35 -11.75 10.35
CA ALA A 70 6.85 -10.58 9.67
C ALA A 70 6.64 -9.34 10.55
N ASN A 71 7.51 -8.37 10.39
CA ASN A 71 7.55 -7.15 11.18
C ASN A 71 6.83 -6.01 10.45
N ASN A 72 6.28 -5.09 11.23
CA ASN A 72 5.96 -3.76 10.73
C ASN A 72 7.29 -3.05 10.39
N ALA A 73 7.32 -2.33 9.26
CA ALA A 73 8.49 -1.59 8.83
C ALA A 73 8.22 -0.08 8.90
N LEU A 74 9.16 0.67 9.48
CA LEU A 74 9.21 2.12 9.39
C LEU A 74 10.34 2.49 8.44
N LEU A 75 10.07 3.29 7.42
CA LEU A 75 11.09 3.81 6.52
C LEU A 75 11.23 5.31 6.78
N TRP A 76 12.45 5.77 7.05
CA TRP A 76 12.76 7.17 7.32
C TRP A 76 13.97 7.66 6.52
N GLY A 77 14.13 8.97 6.40
CA GLY A 77 15.19 9.62 5.61
C GLY A 77 14.67 10.82 4.81
N ALA A 78 15.58 11.56 4.18
CA ALA A 78 15.26 12.80 3.45
C ALA A 78 14.23 12.60 2.32
N ARG A 79 13.58 13.69 1.90
CA ARG A 79 12.66 13.65 0.75
C ARG A 79 13.43 13.27 -0.51
N GLY A 80 12.85 12.40 -1.34
CA GLY A 80 13.49 11.95 -2.58
C GLY A 80 14.49 10.79 -2.44
N THR A 81 14.69 10.22 -1.25
CA THR A 81 15.58 9.05 -1.06
C THR A 81 14.98 7.70 -1.51
N GLY A 82 13.85 7.72 -2.23
CA GLY A 82 13.25 6.50 -2.80
C GLY A 82 12.54 5.57 -1.81
N LYS A 83 12.11 6.05 -0.63
CA LYS A 83 11.39 5.23 0.37
C LYS A 83 10.11 4.58 -0.20
N SER A 84 9.21 5.39 -0.76
CA SER A 84 7.97 4.90 -1.38
C SER A 84 8.29 4.01 -2.58
N SER A 85 9.30 4.39 -3.39
CA SER A 85 9.78 3.56 -4.50
C SER A 85 10.26 2.18 -4.06
N LEU A 86 10.98 2.09 -2.93
CA LEU A 86 11.44 0.83 -2.38
C LEU A 86 10.26 -0.06 -1.96
N VAL A 87 9.27 0.50 -1.26
CA VAL A 87 8.05 -0.25 -0.86
C VAL A 87 7.32 -0.78 -2.08
N LEU A 88 7.11 0.07 -3.09
CA LEU A 88 6.39 -0.29 -4.32
C LEU A 88 7.15 -1.35 -5.14
N SER A 89 8.46 -1.20 -5.31
CA SER A 89 9.30 -2.19 -6.01
C SER A 89 9.32 -3.54 -5.28
N VAL A 90 9.46 -3.55 -3.95
CA VAL A 90 9.43 -4.80 -3.16
C VAL A 90 8.07 -5.47 -3.24
N PHE A 91 6.98 -4.71 -3.09
CA PHE A 91 5.63 -5.24 -3.24
C PHE A 91 5.44 -5.87 -4.63
N LYS A 92 5.88 -5.20 -5.69
CA LYS A 92 5.77 -5.70 -7.07
C LYS A 92 6.53 -7.02 -7.25
N GLU A 93 7.77 -7.09 -6.76
CA GLU A 93 8.59 -8.31 -6.82
C GLU A 93 7.90 -9.52 -6.16
N VAL A 94 7.27 -9.31 -4.99
CA VAL A 94 6.60 -10.39 -4.26
C VAL A 94 5.23 -10.75 -4.85
N SER A 95 4.43 -9.75 -5.21
CA SER A 95 3.07 -9.94 -5.75
C SER A 95 3.04 -10.64 -7.12
N ASN A 96 4.10 -10.49 -7.92
CA ASN A 96 4.29 -11.27 -9.15
C ASN A 96 4.20 -12.79 -8.91
N LYS A 97 4.59 -13.26 -7.72
CA LYS A 97 4.65 -14.68 -7.34
C LYS A 97 3.62 -15.08 -6.28
N LYS A 98 2.92 -14.12 -5.67
CA LYS A 98 2.04 -14.34 -4.50
C LYS A 98 0.76 -13.54 -4.59
N ASP A 99 -0.27 -14.03 -3.92
CA ASP A 99 -1.53 -13.32 -3.72
C ASP A 99 -1.36 -12.27 -2.63
N LEU A 100 -1.17 -11.02 -3.03
CA LEU A 100 -0.83 -9.94 -2.12
C LEU A 100 -1.42 -8.62 -2.60
N LEU A 101 -2.08 -7.91 -1.69
CA LEU A 101 -2.60 -6.57 -1.92
C LEU A 101 -1.72 -5.55 -1.20
N LEU A 102 -1.53 -4.40 -1.81
CA LEU A 102 -0.98 -3.21 -1.15
C LEU A 102 -2.11 -2.20 -1.01
N LEU A 103 -2.36 -1.72 0.19
CA LEU A 103 -3.29 -0.62 0.44
C LEU A 103 -2.49 0.62 0.77
N GLU A 104 -2.56 1.63 -0.10
CA GLU A 104 -2.04 2.96 0.19
C GLU A 104 -3.05 3.74 1.02
N LEU A 105 -2.58 4.26 2.15
CA LEU A 105 -3.34 5.14 3.02
C LEU A 105 -2.62 6.47 3.18
N LYS A 106 -3.37 7.56 3.04
CA LYS A 106 -2.91 8.91 3.37
C LYS A 106 -2.97 9.12 4.88
N THR A 107 -2.11 9.97 5.41
CA THR A 107 -2.04 10.28 6.85
C THR A 107 -3.39 10.74 7.43
N ASN A 108 -4.15 11.55 6.69
CA ASN A 108 -5.50 11.98 7.10
C ASN A 108 -6.56 10.84 7.11
N GLN A 109 -6.27 9.71 6.47
CA GLN A 109 -7.14 8.52 6.42
C GLN A 109 -6.87 7.54 7.56
N ILE A 110 -5.81 7.74 8.36
CA ILE A 110 -5.46 6.86 9.49
C ILE A 110 -6.62 6.75 10.50
N ARG A 111 -7.42 7.81 10.66
CA ARG A 111 -8.64 7.78 11.49
C ARG A 111 -9.66 6.70 11.08
N TYR A 112 -9.62 6.24 9.82
CA TYR A 112 -10.47 5.17 9.30
C TYR A 112 -9.82 3.79 9.37
N LEU A 113 -8.57 3.68 9.83
CA LEU A 113 -7.80 2.43 9.83
C LEU A 113 -8.54 1.28 10.50
N SER A 114 -9.16 1.52 11.66
CA SER A 114 -9.95 0.51 12.36
C SER A 114 -11.12 -0.03 11.52
N PHE A 115 -11.77 0.82 10.73
CA PHE A 115 -12.85 0.41 9.84
C PHE A 115 -12.33 -0.34 8.61
N ILE A 116 -11.24 0.15 8.01
CA ILE A 116 -10.54 -0.48 6.90
C ILE A 116 -10.08 -1.90 7.27
N LEU A 117 -9.45 -2.07 8.44
CA LEU A 117 -8.99 -3.36 8.94
C LEU A 117 -10.15 -4.35 9.11
N ARG A 118 -11.32 -3.90 9.57
CA ARG A 118 -12.53 -4.75 9.65
C ARG A 118 -12.99 -5.22 8.26
N LYS A 119 -12.90 -4.37 7.23
CA LYS A 119 -13.21 -4.77 5.85
C LYS A 119 -12.19 -5.74 5.28
N LEU A 120 -10.90 -5.46 5.45
CA LEU A 120 -9.82 -6.35 4.99
C LEU A 120 -9.90 -7.73 5.67
N LYS A 121 -10.22 -7.79 6.96
CA LYS A 121 -10.39 -9.07 7.69
C LYS A 121 -11.46 -9.97 7.06
N LYS A 122 -12.50 -9.39 6.45
CA LYS A 122 -13.59 -10.16 5.82
C LYS A 122 -13.20 -10.78 4.48
N SER A 123 -12.19 -10.26 3.78
CA SER A 123 -11.76 -10.80 2.49
C SER A 123 -10.81 -11.99 2.63
N ASN A 124 -10.25 -12.23 3.82
CA ASN A 124 -9.22 -13.26 4.05
C ASN A 124 -8.00 -13.13 3.12
N ARG A 125 -7.72 -11.92 2.62
CA ARG A 125 -6.59 -11.62 1.73
C ARG A 125 -5.39 -11.14 2.53
N LYS A 126 -4.18 -11.43 2.04
CA LYS A 126 -2.96 -10.80 2.56
C LYS A 126 -2.87 -9.38 2.03
N SER A 127 -2.84 -8.42 2.94
CA SER A 127 -2.80 -7.00 2.62
C SER A 127 -1.69 -6.33 3.41
N ILE A 128 -0.79 -5.65 2.71
CA ILE A 128 0.16 -4.72 3.29
C ILE A 128 -0.51 -3.36 3.31
N ILE A 129 -0.46 -2.67 4.45
CA ILE A 129 -0.90 -1.28 4.55
C ILE A 129 0.34 -0.41 4.50
N PHE A 130 0.40 0.45 3.49
CA PHE A 130 1.45 1.44 3.33
C PHE A 130 0.86 2.82 3.61
N CYS A 131 1.42 3.50 4.62
CA CYS A 131 1.09 4.88 4.91
C CYS A 131 2.25 5.76 4.44
N ASP A 132 2.04 6.57 3.40
CA ASP A 132 3.07 7.53 2.98
C ASP A 132 2.99 8.80 3.83
N ASP A 133 4.16 9.31 4.20
CA ASP A 133 4.37 10.61 4.84
C ASP A 133 3.69 10.84 6.20
N PHE A 134 4.24 10.25 7.26
CA PHE A 134 4.09 10.75 8.64
C PHE A 134 4.95 12.01 8.86
N SER A 135 4.91 13.00 7.96
CA SER A 135 5.34 14.33 8.35
C SER A 135 4.30 14.86 9.32
N PHE A 136 4.61 14.79 10.61
CA PHE A 136 3.99 15.70 11.57
C PHE A 136 4.38 17.10 11.10
N SER A 137 3.50 17.80 10.40
CA SER A 137 3.55 19.25 10.46
C SER A 137 3.39 19.58 11.94
N LEU A 138 4.41 20.20 12.53
CA LEU A 138 4.33 20.84 13.85
C LEU A 138 3.39 22.06 13.81
N GLU A 139 2.33 22.01 13.00
CA GLU A 139 1.31 23.02 12.88
C GLU A 139 0.00 22.42 13.40
N ASN A 140 0.01 22.15 14.71
CA ASN A 140 -1.18 22.26 15.56
C ASN A 140 -0.69 22.57 16.97
N GLU A 141 -0.09 23.76 17.13
CA GLU A 141 -0.31 24.52 18.36
C GLU A 141 -1.80 24.85 18.42
N ASN A 142 -2.58 23.95 19.02
CA ASN A 142 -3.79 24.30 19.74
C ASN A 142 -3.74 23.58 21.09
N PHE A 143 -2.69 23.90 21.85
CA PHE A 143 -2.81 23.95 23.30
C PHE A 143 -3.39 25.31 23.63
N ILE A 144 -4.70 25.34 23.90
CA ILE A 144 -5.40 26.11 24.94
C ILE A 144 -6.84 25.60 24.94
#